data_AF-A0A522LCZ0-F1
#
_entry.id   AF-A0A522LCZ0-F1
#
_cell.length_a   1.000
_cell.length_b   1.000
_cell.length_c   1.000
_cell.angle_alpha   90.00
_cell.angle_beta   90.00
_cell.angle_gamma   90.00
#
_symmetry.space_group_name_H-M   'P 1'
#
loop_
_entity.id
_entity.type
_entity.pdbx_description
1 polymer ?
#
loop_
_entity_poly.entity_id
_entity_poly.type
_entity_poly.pdbx_seq_one_letter_code
_entity_poly.pdbx_strand_id
1 'polypeptide(L)'
;LVTLIILLGFAVYANSLHGQFIWDDGVFIKHNAYIGDWHKLNQIFTGDSGAGSSVKMNCYRPIQMLTYMADHSLWGLNVFGYHLTSVILHIAVALAVYWLVLLLFGSIPFSFFTSILFVAHPVNTETVSYISGRADILSALFILLFLISYIKNNSQLNLKFYILMLSSCVLAFLSKENALVIMPLLLLYHYIFRQRIKGRLFLPPLIISLFYILLRPVRLLSFSFGPVLIIKRIPGFFAALANYLKVLLLPLNLHMEYGNRLFNIIQPQVLFGLGTFIFLLFLALRGRDTKRVISFAILWFFAALLPTTSIYPVHSFYMTEHWLYLPSIGFFLLLGWGLSLLYENKNYRFAALGLLACLLFSYSYLTVKQNNYWRDELGFYKRTLEYTPDSPMVHNNLGNIYLGAGDEAGAIKEYLKAIKFDPRLAEAYYNLGNAYHNLGKIDKATELMRKAIELDPAYLEAYNDLASDYADTGNIEEALKLWNEAVRLDPGFATAHFNLSQYYFKRKQYDLALFHCDKVLELGYQVDRRFLKELEPFRGDKNR
;
A
#
# COMPACT_ATOMS: atom_id res chain seq x y z
N LEU A 1 -27.43 16.31 4.82
CA LEU A 1 -26.88 15.24 3.96
C LEU A 1 -25.37 15.10 4.11
N VAL A 2 -24.57 16.14 3.83
CA VAL A 2 -23.11 16.14 4.08
C VAL A 2 -22.77 15.71 5.52
N THR A 3 -23.43 16.30 6.52
CA THR A 3 -23.25 15.92 7.93
C THR A 3 -23.55 14.44 8.20
N LEU A 4 -24.52 13.84 7.51
CA LEU A 4 -24.84 12.42 7.67
C LEU A 4 -23.74 11.52 7.11
N ILE A 5 -23.12 11.90 5.98
CA ILE A 5 -21.98 11.17 5.41
C ILE A 5 -20.81 11.19 6.40
N ILE A 6 -20.54 12.35 7.00
CA ILE A 6 -19.46 12.52 8.00
C ILE A 6 -19.75 11.69 9.25
N LEU A 7 -20.95 11.84 9.84
CA LEU A 7 -21.32 11.11 11.05
C LEU A 7 -21.32 9.60 10.83
N LEU A 8 -21.83 9.13 9.69
CA LEU A 8 -21.80 7.70 9.36
C LEU A 8 -20.35 7.23 9.21
N GLY A 9 -19.52 7.93 8.44
CA GLY A 9 -18.11 7.56 8.25
C GLY A 9 -17.37 7.42 9.57
N PHE A 10 -17.53 8.36 10.51
CA PHE A 10 -16.95 8.19 11.85
C PHE A 10 -17.56 7.02 12.62
N ALA A 11 -18.89 6.85 12.58
CA ALA A 11 -19.56 5.79 13.31
C ALA A 11 -19.12 4.39 12.86
N VAL A 12 -19.02 4.15 11.54
CA VAL A 12 -18.69 2.81 11.01
C VAL A 12 -17.21 2.45 11.23
N TYR A 13 -16.32 3.44 11.25
CA TYR A 13 -14.88 3.23 11.48
C TYR A 13 -14.42 3.52 12.92
N ALA A 14 -15.32 3.86 13.85
CA ALA A 14 -14.94 4.20 15.21
C ALA A 14 -14.13 3.09 15.91
N ASN A 15 -14.43 1.82 15.62
CA ASN A 15 -13.73 0.69 16.23
C ASN A 15 -12.34 0.42 15.63
N SER A 16 -11.99 0.96 14.45
CA SER A 16 -10.64 0.84 13.90
C SER A 16 -9.64 1.81 14.56
N LEU A 17 -10.13 2.87 15.24
CA LEU A 17 -9.28 3.86 15.89
C LEU A 17 -8.38 3.29 17.02
N HIS A 18 -8.72 2.11 17.54
CA HIS A 18 -7.98 1.44 18.61
C HIS A 18 -7.25 0.18 18.12
N GLY A 19 -6.83 0.18 16.84
CA GLY A 19 -5.96 -0.84 16.25
C GLY A 19 -4.49 -0.68 16.63
N GLN A 20 -3.69 -1.68 16.24
CA GLN A 20 -2.23 -1.68 16.34
C GLN A 20 -1.61 -1.37 14.97
N PHE A 21 -0.32 -1.05 14.95
CA PHE A 21 0.44 -1.10 13.70
C PHE A 21 0.52 -2.55 13.23
N ILE A 22 0.14 -2.83 11.99
CA ILE A 22 0.12 -4.18 11.43
C ILE A 22 1.00 -4.23 10.18
N TRP A 23 1.76 -5.32 10.05
CA TRP A 23 2.51 -5.64 8.84
C TRP A 23 3.46 -4.51 8.41
N ASP A 24 3.29 -3.93 7.21
CA ASP A 24 4.21 -2.90 6.69
C ASP A 24 4.17 -1.59 7.48
N ASP A 25 3.16 -1.37 8.34
CA ASP A 25 3.10 -0.18 9.20
C ASP A 25 4.34 -0.08 10.11
N GLY A 26 4.89 -1.23 10.52
CA GLY A 26 6.15 -1.28 11.28
C GLY A 26 7.31 -0.69 10.48
N VAL A 27 7.44 -1.09 9.22
CA VAL A 27 8.50 -0.63 8.31
C VAL A 27 8.30 0.83 7.90
N PHE A 28 7.07 1.27 7.64
CA PHE A 28 6.84 2.64 7.19
C PHE A 28 6.87 3.67 8.31
N ILE A 29 6.56 3.28 9.55
CA ILE A 29 6.35 4.22 10.66
C ILE A 29 7.27 3.89 11.84
N LYS A 30 7.09 2.73 12.47
CA LYS A 30 7.71 2.42 13.78
C LYS A 30 9.23 2.35 13.71
N HIS A 31 9.76 1.76 12.65
CA HIS A 31 11.18 1.51 12.47
C HIS A 31 11.84 2.52 11.51
N ASN A 32 11.07 3.48 11.01
CA ASN A 32 11.53 4.41 9.99
C ASN A 32 12.09 5.68 10.59
N ALA A 33 13.42 5.80 10.57
CA ALA A 33 14.13 6.93 11.15
C ALA A 33 13.83 8.28 10.46
N TYR A 34 13.16 8.30 9.30
CA TYR A 34 12.76 9.54 8.61
C TYR A 34 11.48 10.14 9.18
N ILE A 35 10.58 9.31 9.73
CA ILE A 35 9.25 9.77 10.15
C ILE A 35 9.29 10.65 11.40
N GLY A 36 10.23 10.37 12.31
CA GLY A 36 10.37 11.10 13.57
C GLY A 36 11.17 12.41 13.50
N ASP A 37 11.78 12.75 12.35
CA ASP A 37 12.75 13.83 12.24
C ASP A 37 12.50 14.73 11.02
N TRP A 38 12.04 15.96 11.26
CA TRP A 38 11.79 16.96 10.22
C TRP A 38 13.04 17.39 9.44
N HIS A 39 14.24 17.21 10.00
CA HIS A 39 15.48 17.46 9.26
C HIS A 39 15.69 16.45 8.12
N LYS A 40 15.01 15.29 8.18
CA LYS A 40 15.06 14.25 7.16
C LYS A 40 13.98 14.36 6.08
N LEU A 41 13.28 15.50 6.01
CA LEU A 41 12.22 15.74 5.03
C LEU A 41 12.71 15.56 3.58
N ASN A 42 13.93 15.99 3.27
CA ASN A 42 14.48 15.87 1.92
C ASN A 42 14.63 14.40 1.49
N GLN A 43 15.03 13.52 2.42
CA GLN A 43 15.24 12.09 2.18
C GLN A 43 13.95 11.40 1.73
N ILE A 44 12.79 11.86 2.22
CA ILE A 44 11.48 11.33 1.80
C ILE A 44 11.19 11.60 0.32
N PHE A 45 11.64 12.72 -0.23
CA PHE A 45 11.43 13.08 -1.64
C PHE A 45 12.53 12.55 -2.58
N THR A 46 13.58 11.93 -2.03
CA THR A 46 14.70 11.41 -2.83
C THR A 46 14.88 9.90 -2.72
N GLY A 47 14.46 9.27 -1.63
CA GLY A 47 14.68 7.85 -1.33
C GLY A 47 13.47 6.95 -1.51
N ASP A 48 13.70 5.64 -1.37
CA ASP A 48 12.66 4.62 -1.24
C ASP A 48 11.86 4.80 0.06
N SER A 49 10.58 4.43 0.06
CA SER A 49 9.69 4.67 1.20
C SER A 49 10.08 3.87 2.45
N GLY A 50 10.77 2.72 2.30
CA GLY A 50 11.30 1.92 3.40
C GLY A 50 12.74 2.26 3.80
N ALA A 51 13.43 3.17 3.09
CA ALA A 51 14.87 3.39 3.26
C ALA A 51 15.27 3.80 4.68
N GLY A 52 14.42 4.53 5.39
CA GLY A 52 14.67 4.93 6.77
C GLY A 52 14.60 3.78 7.79
N SER A 53 14.15 2.59 7.37
CA SER A 53 14.10 1.35 8.17
C SER A 53 15.15 0.34 7.73
N SER A 54 16.10 0.72 6.86
CA SER A 54 17.03 -0.20 6.18
C SER A 54 16.37 -1.26 5.29
N VAL A 55 15.06 -1.17 5.04
CA VAL A 55 14.33 -2.15 4.21
C VAL A 55 14.01 -1.53 2.85
N LYS A 56 14.38 -2.19 1.77
CA LYS A 56 14.07 -1.74 0.41
C LYS A 56 12.67 -2.18 -0.01
N MET A 57 11.72 -1.24 -0.05
CA MET A 57 10.31 -1.53 -0.38
C MET A 57 10.00 -1.43 -1.89
N ASN A 58 10.94 -0.91 -2.69
CA ASN A 58 10.76 -0.65 -4.12
C ASN A 58 9.52 0.22 -4.43
N CYS A 59 9.21 1.17 -3.55
CA CYS A 59 8.09 2.09 -3.72
C CYS A 59 8.47 3.53 -3.34
N TYR A 60 7.95 4.49 -4.11
CA TYR A 60 8.17 5.92 -3.90
C TYR A 60 6.83 6.61 -3.62
N ARG A 61 6.54 6.88 -2.34
CA ARG A 61 5.27 7.44 -1.84
C ARG A 61 5.50 8.59 -0.84
N PRO A 62 6.16 9.68 -1.25
CA PRO A 62 6.54 10.76 -0.34
C PRO A 62 5.36 11.45 0.36
N ILE A 63 4.20 11.56 -0.29
CA ILE A 63 3.03 12.18 0.35
C ILE A 63 2.46 11.30 1.46
N GLN A 64 2.48 9.98 1.28
CA GLN A 64 2.11 9.05 2.35
C GLN A 64 3.06 9.22 3.55
N MET A 65 4.37 9.20 3.32
CA MET A 65 5.37 9.41 4.37
C MET A 65 5.25 10.77 5.05
N LEU A 66 4.99 11.84 4.30
CA LEU A 66 4.77 13.17 4.85
C LEU A 66 3.57 13.21 5.80
N THR A 67 2.48 12.50 5.48
CA THR A 67 1.36 12.39 6.43
C THR A 67 1.72 11.61 7.68
N TYR A 68 2.64 10.63 7.60
CA TYR A 68 3.14 9.94 8.78
C TYR A 68 4.05 10.81 9.63
N MET A 69 4.90 11.66 9.03
CA MET A 69 5.67 12.66 9.77
C MET A 69 4.75 13.63 10.51
N ALA A 70 3.71 14.11 9.83
CA ALA A 70 2.71 14.99 10.42
C ALA A 70 2.01 14.31 11.62
N ASP A 71 1.55 13.07 11.44
CA ASP A 71 0.94 12.31 12.53
C ASP A 71 1.94 12.06 13.68
N HIS A 72 3.17 11.68 13.38
CA HIS A 72 4.21 11.47 14.40
C HIS A 72 4.50 12.75 15.19
N SER A 73 4.49 13.92 14.53
CA SER A 73 4.71 15.20 15.20
C SER A 73 3.58 15.59 16.16
N LEU A 74 2.36 15.13 15.89
CA LEU A 74 1.18 15.43 16.70
C LEU A 74 0.92 14.39 17.79
N TRP A 75 1.20 13.12 17.50
CA TRP A 75 0.74 11.98 18.30
C TRP A 75 1.88 11.05 18.73
N GLY A 76 3.12 11.29 18.29
CA GLY A 76 4.22 10.34 18.45
C GLY A 76 3.87 8.98 17.82
N LEU A 77 4.18 7.88 18.51
CA LEU A 77 3.79 6.53 18.10
C LEU A 77 2.39 6.11 18.57
N ASN A 78 1.53 7.05 18.99
CA ASN A 78 0.15 6.74 19.34
C ASN A 78 -0.67 6.43 18.08
N VAL A 79 -0.93 5.13 17.89
CA VAL A 79 -1.62 4.56 16.71
C VAL A 79 -2.99 5.20 16.45
N PHE A 80 -3.69 5.67 17.50
CA PHE A 80 -4.99 6.32 17.37
C PHE A 80 -4.98 7.48 16.36
N GLY A 81 -3.95 8.33 16.41
CA GLY A 81 -3.83 9.48 15.51
C GLY A 81 -3.72 9.07 14.04
N TYR A 82 -2.98 8.00 13.77
CA TYR A 82 -2.79 7.47 12.42
C TYR A 82 -4.10 6.90 11.84
N HIS A 83 -4.84 6.12 12.63
CA HIS A 83 -6.16 5.64 12.18
C HIS A 83 -7.15 6.81 12.01
N LEU A 84 -7.15 7.79 12.91
CA LEU A 84 -8.00 8.98 12.81
C LEU A 84 -7.77 9.74 11.51
N THR A 85 -6.49 9.98 11.15
CA THR A 85 -6.14 10.62 9.88
C THR A 85 -6.65 9.82 8.68
N SER A 86 -6.52 8.48 8.69
CA SER A 86 -7.06 7.64 7.61
C SER A 86 -8.59 7.72 7.49
N VAL A 87 -9.32 7.73 8.62
CA VAL A 87 -10.78 7.89 8.64
C VAL A 87 -11.21 9.27 8.12
N ILE A 88 -10.53 10.34 8.54
CA ILE A 88 -10.81 11.71 8.06
C ILE A 88 -10.59 11.79 6.54
N LEU A 89 -9.49 11.22 6.04
CA LEU A 89 -9.20 11.20 4.60
C LEU A 89 -10.22 10.37 3.82
N HIS A 90 -10.69 9.24 4.36
CA HIS A 90 -11.75 8.44 3.74
C HIS A 90 -13.07 9.22 3.63
N ILE A 91 -13.46 9.92 4.69
CA ILE A 91 -14.63 10.81 4.67
C ILE A 91 -14.43 11.92 3.63
N ALA A 92 -13.24 12.51 3.54
CA ALA A 92 -12.93 13.51 2.51
C ALA A 92 -13.07 12.95 1.08
N VAL A 93 -12.67 11.70 0.83
CA VAL A 93 -12.90 11.01 -0.45
C VAL A 93 -14.40 10.84 -0.70
N ALA A 94 -15.17 10.38 0.27
CA ALA A 94 -16.62 10.23 0.12
C ALA A 94 -17.30 11.57 -0.20
N LEU A 95 -16.87 12.66 0.44
CA LEU A 95 -17.35 14.01 0.12
C LEU A 95 -16.92 14.45 -1.30
N ALA A 96 -15.69 14.16 -1.72
CA ALA A 96 -15.25 14.43 -3.09
C ALA A 96 -16.09 13.65 -4.11
N VAL A 97 -16.46 12.39 -3.83
CA VAL A 97 -17.41 11.63 -4.64
C VAL A 97 -18.76 12.34 -4.70
N TYR A 98 -19.33 12.77 -3.57
CA TYR A 98 -20.58 13.53 -3.53
C TYR A 98 -20.53 14.77 -4.45
N TRP A 99 -19.47 15.57 -4.35
CA TRP A 99 -19.29 16.79 -5.14
C TRP A 99 -19.07 16.50 -6.63
N LEU A 100 -18.30 15.46 -6.96
CA LEU A 100 -18.08 15.05 -8.35
C LEU A 100 -19.40 14.61 -9.01
N VAL A 101 -20.18 13.76 -8.34
CA VAL A 101 -21.48 13.30 -8.85
C VAL A 101 -22.45 14.48 -8.99
N LEU A 102 -22.45 15.39 -8.02
CA LEU A 102 -23.31 16.58 -8.08
C LEU A 102 -22.94 17.48 -9.25
N LEU A 103 -21.64 17.66 -9.50
CA LEU A 103 -21.13 18.47 -10.61
C LEU A 103 -21.42 17.83 -11.98
N LEU A 104 -21.36 16.51 -12.09
CA LEU A 104 -21.57 15.78 -13.34
C LEU A 104 -23.06 15.61 -13.70
N PHE A 105 -23.92 15.40 -12.70
CA PHE A 105 -25.30 14.95 -12.93
C PHE A 105 -26.38 15.84 -12.28
N GLY A 106 -26.02 16.76 -11.39
CA GLY A 106 -26.95 17.75 -10.81
C GLY A 106 -28.00 17.21 -9.84
N SER A 107 -28.01 15.91 -9.52
CA SER A 107 -29.01 15.30 -8.62
C SER A 107 -28.47 15.11 -7.21
N ILE A 108 -29.06 15.83 -6.24
CA ILE A 108 -28.70 15.72 -4.82
C ILE A 108 -28.95 14.30 -4.25
N PRO A 109 -30.11 13.65 -4.49
CA PRO A 109 -30.33 12.27 -4.05
C PRO A 109 -29.29 11.30 -4.62
N PHE A 110 -28.98 11.42 -5.92
CA PHE A 110 -27.99 10.57 -6.57
C PHE A 110 -26.59 10.73 -5.93
N SER A 111 -26.12 11.96 -5.75
CA SER A 111 -24.84 12.25 -5.11
C SER A 111 -24.78 11.73 -3.68
N PHE A 112 -25.86 11.93 -2.92
CA PHE A 112 -25.96 11.48 -1.54
C PHE A 112 -25.93 9.96 -1.43
N PHE A 113 -26.77 9.24 -2.17
CA PHE A 113 -26.83 7.78 -2.12
C PHE A 113 -25.50 7.15 -2.55
N THR A 114 -24.87 7.66 -3.61
CA THR A 114 -23.56 7.18 -4.08
C THR A 114 -22.50 7.34 -2.99
N SER A 115 -22.42 8.52 -2.38
CA SER A 115 -21.40 8.84 -1.37
C SER A 115 -21.61 8.11 -0.04
N ILE A 116 -22.85 8.03 0.45
CA ILE A 116 -23.16 7.39 1.73
C ILE A 116 -23.01 5.86 1.66
N LEU A 117 -23.28 5.25 0.50
CA LEU A 117 -23.01 3.82 0.29
C LEU A 117 -21.52 3.56 0.17
N PHE A 118 -20.76 4.41 -0.54
CA PHE A 118 -19.30 4.30 -0.64
C PHE A 118 -18.63 4.37 0.74
N VAL A 119 -19.00 5.36 1.59
CA VAL A 119 -18.36 5.54 2.90
C VAL A 119 -18.65 4.38 3.86
N ALA A 120 -19.79 3.71 3.72
CA ALA A 120 -20.19 2.63 4.62
C ALA A 120 -19.73 1.24 4.17
N HIS A 121 -19.27 1.08 2.93
CA HIS A 121 -19.10 -0.24 2.32
C HIS A 121 -17.87 -1.02 2.84
N PRO A 122 -18.00 -2.33 3.16
CA PRO A 122 -16.92 -3.08 3.78
C PRO A 122 -15.68 -3.28 2.91
N VAL A 123 -15.83 -3.27 1.58
CA VAL A 123 -14.68 -3.38 0.64
C VAL A 123 -13.61 -2.31 0.84
N ASN A 124 -13.98 -1.17 1.42
CA ASN A 124 -13.07 -0.07 1.69
C ASN A 124 -12.30 -0.26 3.00
N THR A 125 -12.63 -1.28 3.80
CA THR A 125 -12.05 -1.50 5.13
C THR A 125 -10.55 -1.73 5.07
N GLU A 126 -10.07 -2.54 4.12
CA GLU A 126 -8.63 -2.75 3.93
C GLU A 126 -7.95 -1.40 3.71
N THR A 127 -8.47 -0.54 2.84
CA THR A 127 -7.86 0.76 2.56
C THR A 127 -7.88 1.72 3.76
N VAL A 128 -8.90 1.67 4.61
CA VAL A 128 -9.16 2.66 5.68
C VAL A 128 -8.57 2.25 7.02
N SER A 129 -8.72 0.97 7.39
CA SER A 129 -8.29 0.45 8.69
C SER A 129 -6.83 0.03 8.68
N TYR A 130 -6.29 -0.39 7.53
CA TYR A 130 -4.84 -0.54 7.35
C TYR A 130 -4.20 0.83 7.20
N ILE A 131 -3.28 1.21 8.10
CA ILE A 131 -2.67 2.55 8.05
C ILE A 131 -1.90 2.74 6.73
N SER A 132 -1.18 1.71 6.28
CA SER A 132 -0.47 1.76 4.98
C SER A 132 -1.35 1.69 3.74
N GLY A 133 -2.65 1.37 3.90
CA GLY A 133 -3.68 1.60 2.89
C GLY A 133 -3.91 3.08 2.56
N ARG A 134 -3.42 4.00 3.40
CA ARG A 134 -3.56 5.47 3.22
C ARG A 134 -3.06 5.98 1.87
N ALA A 135 -2.08 5.32 1.25
CA ALA A 135 -1.63 5.67 -0.11
C ALA A 135 -2.77 5.70 -1.13
N ASP A 136 -3.68 4.72 -1.07
CA ASP A 136 -4.85 4.65 -1.95
C ASP A 136 -5.87 5.75 -1.63
N ILE A 137 -6.08 6.07 -0.35
CA ILE A 137 -6.98 7.16 0.07
C ILE A 137 -6.50 8.50 -0.47
N LEU A 138 -5.21 8.79 -0.26
CA LEU A 138 -4.58 10.04 -0.71
C LEU A 138 -4.62 10.16 -2.23
N SER A 139 -4.22 9.09 -2.94
CA SER A 139 -4.26 9.06 -4.41
C SER A 139 -5.68 9.29 -4.92
N ALA A 140 -6.69 8.59 -4.38
CA ALA A 140 -8.08 8.76 -4.78
C ALA A 140 -8.60 10.17 -4.48
N LEU A 141 -8.30 10.73 -3.31
CA LEU A 141 -8.70 12.09 -2.94
C LEU A 141 -8.17 13.10 -3.95
N PHE A 142 -6.87 13.05 -4.26
CA PHE A 142 -6.25 13.97 -5.20
C PHE A 142 -6.72 13.76 -6.65
N ILE A 143 -6.98 12.52 -7.08
CA ILE A 143 -7.61 12.25 -8.39
C ILE A 143 -9.00 12.90 -8.48
N LEU A 144 -9.83 12.75 -7.43
CA LEU A 144 -11.17 13.33 -7.40
C LEU A 144 -11.13 14.87 -7.36
N LEU A 145 -10.25 15.46 -6.54
CA LEU A 145 -10.05 16.91 -6.49
C LEU A 145 -9.54 17.46 -7.82
N PHE A 146 -8.64 16.74 -8.49
CA PHE A 146 -8.18 17.04 -9.84
C PHE A 146 -9.37 17.07 -10.81
N LEU A 147 -10.20 16.02 -10.85
CA LEU A 147 -11.35 15.94 -11.76
C LEU A 147 -12.38 17.03 -11.50
N ILE A 148 -12.75 17.27 -10.24
CA ILE A 148 -13.69 18.34 -9.85
C ILE A 148 -13.16 19.70 -10.33
N SER A 149 -11.88 19.97 -10.10
CA SER A 149 -11.24 21.24 -10.47
C SER A 149 -11.11 21.40 -11.98
N TYR A 150 -10.79 20.31 -12.69
CA TYR A 150 -10.75 20.27 -14.15
C TYR A 150 -12.11 20.59 -14.76
N ILE A 151 -13.18 19.93 -14.29
CA ILE A 151 -14.55 20.13 -14.79
C ILE A 151 -15.01 21.57 -14.56
N LYS A 152 -14.74 22.14 -13.36
CA LYS A 152 -15.07 23.56 -13.09
C LYS A 152 -14.34 24.51 -14.03
N ASN A 153 -13.04 24.29 -14.26
CA ASN A 153 -12.25 25.10 -15.20
C ASN A 153 -12.64 24.91 -16.67
N ASN A 154 -13.18 23.74 -17.01
CA ASN A 154 -13.66 23.47 -18.35
C ASN A 154 -14.87 24.35 -18.70
N SER A 155 -15.72 24.66 -17.73
CA SER A 155 -16.83 25.62 -17.92
C SER A 155 -16.30 27.07 -17.97
N GLN A 156 -15.61 27.49 -16.91
CA GLN A 156 -15.05 28.84 -16.78
C GLN A 156 -13.68 28.77 -16.12
N LEU A 157 -12.67 29.34 -16.78
CA LEU A 157 -11.31 29.32 -16.23
C LEU A 157 -11.24 30.16 -14.96
N ASN A 158 -10.81 29.54 -13.87
CA ASN A 158 -10.63 30.18 -12.57
C ASN A 158 -9.26 29.76 -12.01
N LEU A 159 -8.42 30.75 -11.71
CA LEU A 159 -7.05 30.52 -11.28
C LEU A 159 -6.96 29.61 -10.04
N LYS A 160 -7.88 29.76 -9.07
CA LYS A 160 -7.89 28.93 -7.85
C LYS A 160 -8.10 27.46 -8.18
N PHE A 161 -9.10 27.16 -9.02
CA PHE A 161 -9.34 25.79 -9.46
C PHE A 161 -8.22 25.27 -10.37
N TYR A 162 -7.57 26.15 -11.15
CA TYR A 162 -6.47 25.74 -12.02
C TYR A 162 -5.23 25.34 -11.22
N ILE A 163 -4.89 26.10 -10.18
CA ILE A 163 -3.82 25.75 -9.23
C ILE A 163 -4.17 24.44 -8.52
N LEU A 164 -5.40 24.33 -7.98
CA LEU A 164 -5.85 23.11 -7.30
C LEU A 164 -5.82 21.88 -8.23
N MET A 165 -6.16 22.05 -9.50
CA MET A 165 -6.06 21.00 -10.51
C MET A 165 -4.60 20.53 -10.66
N LEU A 166 -3.66 21.44 -10.93
CA LEU A 166 -2.26 21.06 -11.13
C LEU A 166 -1.62 20.48 -9.86
N SER A 167 -1.87 21.10 -8.70
CA SER A 167 -1.34 20.61 -7.43
C SER A 167 -1.89 19.23 -7.10
N SER A 168 -3.20 19.00 -7.29
CA SER A 168 -3.80 17.68 -7.06
C SER A 168 -3.26 16.63 -8.02
N CYS A 169 -2.98 16.97 -9.27
CA CYS A 169 -2.35 16.04 -10.22
C CYS A 169 -0.97 15.57 -9.70
N VAL A 170 -0.11 16.51 -9.31
CA VAL A 170 1.22 16.20 -8.78
C VAL A 170 1.12 15.40 -7.48
N LEU A 171 0.27 15.82 -6.55
CA LEU A 171 0.08 15.14 -5.26
C LEU A 171 -0.47 13.73 -5.42
N ALA A 172 -1.33 13.47 -6.41
CA ALA A 172 -1.81 12.12 -6.72
C ALA A 172 -0.65 11.20 -7.13
N PHE A 173 0.21 11.65 -8.05
CA PHE A 173 1.39 10.91 -8.51
C PHE A 173 2.42 10.66 -7.41
N LEU A 174 2.58 11.61 -6.49
CA LEU A 174 3.45 11.50 -5.33
C LEU A 174 2.83 10.69 -4.17
N SER A 175 1.55 10.31 -4.27
CA SER A 175 0.87 9.47 -3.28
C SER A 175 0.93 7.99 -3.66
N LYS A 176 0.58 7.66 -4.92
CA LYS A 176 0.60 6.29 -5.44
C LYS A 176 0.64 6.26 -6.97
N GLU A 177 1.33 5.27 -7.52
CA GLU A 177 1.44 4.97 -8.95
C GLU A 177 0.08 4.81 -9.67
N ASN A 178 -0.97 4.46 -8.95
CA ASN A 178 -2.34 4.36 -9.45
C ASN A 178 -2.87 5.69 -10.02
N ALA A 179 -2.23 6.83 -9.73
CA ALA A 179 -2.57 8.14 -10.32
C ALA A 179 -2.44 8.19 -11.85
N LEU A 180 -1.81 7.21 -12.49
CA LEU A 180 -1.79 7.08 -13.96
C LEU A 180 -3.19 7.01 -14.59
N VAL A 181 -4.23 6.67 -13.82
CA VAL A 181 -5.62 6.67 -14.29
C VAL A 181 -6.19 8.05 -14.57
N ILE A 182 -5.53 9.14 -14.14
CA ILE A 182 -6.01 10.51 -14.38
C ILE A 182 -6.24 10.74 -15.88
N MET A 183 -5.31 10.32 -16.74
CA MET A 183 -5.45 10.50 -18.20
C MET A 183 -6.64 9.69 -18.77
N PRO A 184 -6.77 8.37 -18.52
CA PRO A 184 -7.97 7.61 -18.86
C PRO A 184 -9.28 8.23 -18.37
N LEU A 185 -9.34 8.70 -17.11
CA LEU A 185 -10.55 9.29 -16.54
C LEU A 185 -10.91 10.64 -17.17
N LEU A 186 -9.92 11.46 -17.53
CA LEU A 186 -10.14 12.69 -18.30
C LEU A 186 -10.71 12.41 -19.69
N LEU A 187 -10.10 11.47 -20.41
CA LEU A 187 -10.56 11.07 -21.73
C LEU A 187 -11.99 10.50 -21.65
N LEU A 188 -12.28 9.72 -20.60
CA LEU A 188 -13.62 9.23 -20.32
C LEU A 188 -14.63 10.36 -20.12
N TYR A 189 -14.29 11.38 -19.33
CA TYR A 189 -15.14 12.56 -19.13
C TYR A 189 -15.44 13.26 -20.46
N HIS A 190 -14.42 13.53 -21.28
CA HIS A 190 -14.61 14.16 -22.59
C HIS A 190 -15.46 13.30 -23.53
N TYR A 191 -15.24 11.99 -23.53
CA TYR A 191 -15.93 11.04 -24.37
C TYR A 191 -17.43 10.91 -24.05
N ILE A 192 -17.78 10.78 -22.76
CA ILE A 192 -19.17 10.58 -22.32
C ILE A 192 -19.96 11.88 -22.32
N PHE A 193 -19.39 12.96 -21.80
CA PHE A 193 -20.09 14.24 -21.70
C PHE A 193 -19.98 15.10 -22.97
N ARG A 194 -19.32 14.58 -24.02
CA ARG A 194 -19.11 15.24 -25.33
C ARG A 194 -18.51 16.65 -25.19
N GLN A 195 -17.63 16.81 -24.23
CA GLN A 195 -16.96 18.08 -23.94
C GLN A 195 -15.73 18.23 -24.82
N ARG A 196 -15.51 19.43 -25.39
CA ARG A 196 -14.29 19.69 -26.18
C ARG A 196 -13.06 19.71 -25.30
N ILE A 197 -11.97 19.10 -25.79
CA ILE A 197 -10.67 19.13 -25.10
C ILE A 197 -10.06 20.51 -25.29
N LYS A 198 -9.82 21.22 -24.19
CA LYS A 198 -9.12 22.52 -24.19
C LYS A 198 -7.64 22.25 -23.90
N GLY A 199 -6.77 22.44 -24.88
CA GLY A 199 -5.32 22.15 -24.76
C GLY A 199 -4.67 22.77 -23.52
N ARG A 200 -5.06 24.00 -23.15
CA ARG A 200 -4.58 24.68 -21.94
C ARG A 200 -4.88 23.97 -20.61
N LEU A 201 -5.91 23.14 -20.55
CA LEU A 201 -6.26 22.35 -19.37
C LEU A 201 -5.72 20.92 -19.47
N PHE A 202 -5.68 20.37 -20.68
CA PHE A 202 -5.36 18.97 -20.94
C PHE A 202 -3.85 18.68 -21.04
N LEU A 203 -3.08 19.58 -21.68
CA LEU A 203 -1.64 19.36 -21.88
C LEU A 203 -0.84 19.34 -20.58
N PRO A 204 -1.06 20.23 -19.59
CA PRO A 204 -0.28 20.21 -18.35
C PRO A 204 -0.32 18.87 -17.59
N PRO A 205 -1.50 18.27 -17.27
CA PRO A 205 -1.51 16.98 -16.59
C PRO A 205 -1.00 15.83 -17.45
N LEU A 206 -1.11 15.91 -18.79
CA LEU A 206 -0.46 14.94 -19.69
C LEU A 206 1.06 15.00 -19.57
N ILE A 207 1.65 16.20 -19.59
CA ILE A 207 3.10 16.40 -19.43
C ILE A 207 3.56 15.88 -18.07
N ILE A 208 2.83 16.19 -16.99
CA ILE A 208 3.13 15.67 -15.64
C ILE A 208 3.11 14.14 -15.63
N SER A 209 2.09 13.53 -16.27
CA SER A 209 1.95 12.07 -16.33
C SER A 209 3.11 11.43 -17.10
N LEU A 210 3.48 12.00 -18.26
CA LEU A 210 4.61 11.53 -19.08
C LEU A 210 5.94 11.67 -18.33
N PHE A 211 6.16 12.81 -17.67
CA PHE A 211 7.35 13.05 -16.86
C PHE A 211 7.46 12.05 -15.70
N TYR A 212 6.35 11.77 -15.01
CA TYR A 212 6.31 10.76 -13.96
C TYR A 212 6.68 9.36 -14.47
N ILE A 213 6.12 8.95 -15.61
CA ILE A 213 6.44 7.66 -16.25
C ILE A 213 7.94 7.58 -16.60
N LEU A 214 8.52 8.66 -17.12
CA LEU A 214 9.94 8.71 -17.51
C LEU A 214 10.89 8.67 -16.30
N LEU A 215 10.53 9.27 -15.17
CA LEU A 215 11.35 9.23 -13.95
C LEU A 215 11.31 7.88 -13.23
N ARG A 216 10.25 7.09 -13.44
CA ARG A 216 9.99 5.85 -12.69
C ARG A 216 11.11 4.80 -12.84
N PRO A 217 11.60 4.46 -14.05
CA PRO A 217 12.66 3.47 -14.22
C PRO A 217 14.01 3.93 -13.64
N VAL A 218 14.26 5.24 -13.57
CA VAL A 218 15.54 5.81 -13.14
C VAL A 218 15.71 5.80 -11.62
N ARG A 219 14.62 5.79 -10.85
CA ARG A 219 14.65 5.80 -9.37
C ARG A 219 14.17 4.50 -8.70
N LEU A 220 13.47 3.62 -9.41
CA LEU A 220 12.87 2.39 -8.88
C LEU A 220 13.39 1.14 -9.59
N LEU A 221 14.70 1.07 -9.90
CA LEU A 221 15.35 -0.08 -10.55
C LEU A 221 15.22 -1.35 -9.71
N SER A 222 14.08 -2.03 -9.80
CA SER A 222 13.86 -3.48 -9.64
C SER A 222 12.38 -3.83 -9.89
N PHE A 223 11.87 -3.55 -11.10
CA PHE A 223 10.77 -4.39 -11.60
C PHE A 223 11.38 -5.70 -12.07
N SER A 224 11.45 -6.69 -11.17
CA SER A 224 11.61 -8.06 -11.62
C SER A 224 10.31 -8.43 -12.33
N PHE A 225 10.31 -8.36 -13.66
CA PHE A 225 9.27 -9.01 -14.45
C PHE A 225 9.36 -10.50 -14.12
N GLY A 226 8.53 -10.97 -13.19
CA GLY A 226 8.43 -12.39 -12.91
C GLY A 226 8.29 -13.15 -14.23
N PRO A 227 8.93 -14.33 -14.38
CA PRO A 227 9.19 -14.99 -15.67
C PRO A 227 7.92 -15.43 -16.43
N VAL A 228 6.73 -15.16 -15.87
CA VAL A 228 5.44 -15.53 -16.44
C VAL A 228 5.03 -14.54 -17.53
N LEU A 229 4.95 -15.05 -18.77
CA LEU A 229 4.40 -14.36 -19.94
C LEU A 229 3.06 -13.68 -19.65
N ILE A 230 2.88 -12.46 -20.17
CA ILE A 230 1.65 -11.65 -20.03
C ILE A 230 0.39 -12.45 -20.41
N ILE A 231 0.46 -13.28 -21.45
CA ILE A 231 -0.65 -14.11 -21.93
C ILE A 231 -1.19 -15.04 -20.83
N LYS A 232 -0.31 -15.60 -19.99
CA LYS A 232 -0.72 -16.48 -18.88
C LYS A 232 -1.41 -15.73 -17.72
N ARG A 233 -1.42 -14.40 -17.75
CA ARG A 233 -2.03 -13.55 -16.71
C ARG A 233 -3.41 -13.03 -17.07
N ILE A 234 -3.75 -13.01 -18.37
CA ILE A 234 -5.06 -12.57 -18.86
C ILE A 234 -6.21 -13.34 -18.21
N PRO A 235 -6.16 -14.68 -18.04
CA PRO A 235 -7.20 -15.42 -17.33
C PRO A 235 -7.38 -14.96 -15.88
N GLY A 236 -6.27 -14.61 -15.20
CA GLY A 236 -6.28 -14.09 -13.84
C GLY A 236 -7.02 -12.77 -13.71
N PHE A 237 -6.93 -11.88 -14.70
CA PHE A 237 -7.71 -10.64 -14.74
C PHE A 237 -9.23 -10.91 -14.73
N PHE A 238 -9.70 -11.83 -15.58
CA PHE A 238 -11.14 -12.15 -15.62
C PHE A 238 -11.60 -12.90 -14.37
N ALA A 239 -10.75 -13.76 -13.80
CA ALA A 239 -11.03 -14.38 -12.51
C ALA A 239 -11.15 -13.34 -11.39
N ALA A 240 -10.22 -12.38 -11.33
CA ALA A 240 -10.24 -11.26 -10.40
C ALA A 240 -11.50 -10.41 -10.61
N LEU A 241 -11.86 -10.09 -11.85
CA LEU A 241 -13.07 -9.32 -12.17
C LEU A 241 -14.35 -10.00 -11.64
N ALA A 242 -14.49 -11.31 -11.83
CA ALA A 242 -15.63 -12.06 -11.30
C ALA A 242 -15.70 -11.98 -9.78
N ASN A 243 -14.57 -12.15 -9.10
CA ASN A 243 -14.48 -12.06 -7.65
C ASN A 243 -14.73 -10.63 -7.13
N TYR A 244 -14.20 -9.63 -7.81
CA TYR A 244 -14.41 -8.22 -7.47
C TYR A 244 -15.89 -7.84 -7.53
N LEU A 245 -16.59 -8.25 -8.57
CA LEU A 245 -18.04 -8.03 -8.65
C LEU A 245 -18.79 -8.79 -7.56
N LYS A 246 -18.35 -10.00 -7.20
CA LYS A 246 -18.90 -10.76 -6.08
C LYS A 246 -18.74 -10.04 -4.76
N VAL A 247 -17.55 -9.54 -4.41
CA VAL A 247 -17.32 -8.84 -3.13
C VAL A 247 -17.95 -7.45 -3.08
N LEU A 248 -18.17 -6.79 -4.22
CA LEU A 248 -18.94 -5.54 -4.28
C LEU A 248 -20.44 -5.76 -4.05
N LEU A 249 -21.00 -6.85 -4.58
CA LEU A 249 -22.42 -7.18 -4.38
C LEU A 249 -22.67 -7.82 -3.01
N LEU A 250 -21.78 -8.70 -2.58
CA LEU A 250 -21.86 -9.50 -1.36
C LEU A 250 -20.49 -9.44 -0.64
N PRO A 251 -20.24 -8.37 0.15
CA PRO A 251 -18.96 -8.13 0.82
C PRO A 251 -18.77 -9.08 2.02
N LEU A 252 -18.67 -10.37 1.74
CA LEU A 252 -18.48 -11.45 2.69
C LEU A 252 -17.08 -12.03 2.53
N ASN A 253 -16.50 -12.51 3.63
CA ASN A 253 -15.19 -13.16 3.66
C ASN A 253 -14.08 -12.29 3.09
N LEU A 254 -14.09 -11.01 3.46
CA LEU A 254 -13.03 -10.08 3.11
C LEU A 254 -11.75 -10.42 3.88
N HIS A 255 -10.62 -10.44 3.17
CA HIS A 255 -9.29 -10.78 3.68
C HIS A 255 -8.20 -10.23 2.75
N MET A 256 -6.98 -10.08 3.28
CA MET A 256 -5.90 -9.37 2.59
C MET A 256 -5.35 -10.13 1.37
N GLU A 257 -5.13 -11.45 1.51
CA GLU A 257 -4.40 -12.23 0.52
C GLU A 257 -5.29 -13.28 -0.13
N TYR A 258 -5.38 -13.27 -1.46
CA TYR A 258 -6.11 -14.29 -2.22
C TYR A 258 -5.20 -15.36 -2.84
N GLY A 259 -3.90 -15.29 -2.55
CA GLY A 259 -2.85 -16.20 -3.01
C GLY A 259 -2.36 -15.92 -4.44
N ASN A 260 -1.28 -16.60 -4.83
CA ASN A 260 -0.73 -16.54 -6.17
C ASN A 260 -1.27 -17.70 -7.03
N ARG A 261 -2.37 -17.47 -7.75
CA ARG A 261 -3.01 -18.50 -8.58
C ARG A 261 -2.85 -18.18 -10.06
N LEU A 262 -2.39 -19.17 -10.82
CA LEU A 262 -2.47 -19.14 -12.28
C LEU A 262 -3.81 -19.74 -12.72
N PHE A 263 -4.48 -19.05 -13.63
CA PHE A 263 -5.80 -19.42 -14.11
C PHE A 263 -5.71 -19.89 -15.57
N ASN A 264 -6.56 -20.85 -15.91
CA ASN A 264 -6.74 -21.32 -17.29
C ASN A 264 -8.01 -20.71 -17.88
N ILE A 265 -8.01 -20.41 -19.18
CA ILE A 265 -9.14 -19.73 -19.85
C ILE A 265 -10.47 -20.50 -19.77
N ILE A 266 -10.41 -21.82 -19.62
CA ILE A 266 -11.56 -22.74 -19.59
C ILE A 266 -12.21 -22.79 -18.18
N GLN A 267 -11.53 -22.27 -17.14
CA GLN A 267 -12.09 -22.32 -15.79
C GLN A 267 -13.41 -21.54 -15.72
N PRO A 268 -14.46 -22.09 -15.07
CA PRO A 268 -15.79 -21.46 -15.06
C PRO A 268 -15.78 -20.01 -14.56
N GLN A 269 -14.95 -19.70 -13.56
CA GLN A 269 -14.80 -18.35 -13.03
C GLN A 269 -14.25 -17.37 -14.07
N VAL A 270 -13.28 -17.82 -14.89
CA VAL A 270 -12.68 -17.00 -15.94
C VAL A 270 -13.68 -16.75 -17.07
N LEU A 271 -14.42 -17.78 -17.49
CA LEU A 271 -15.47 -17.67 -18.50
C LEU A 271 -16.59 -16.74 -18.04
N PHE A 272 -17.02 -16.84 -16.78
CA PHE A 272 -18.00 -15.93 -16.19
C PHE A 272 -17.48 -14.49 -16.15
N GLY A 273 -16.24 -14.28 -15.74
CA GLY A 273 -15.58 -12.96 -15.74
C GLY A 273 -15.49 -12.36 -17.14
N LEU A 274 -15.10 -13.15 -18.14
CA LEU A 274 -15.03 -12.73 -19.54
C LEU A 274 -16.41 -12.38 -20.10
N GLY A 275 -17.42 -13.23 -19.87
CA GLY A 275 -18.80 -12.97 -20.30
C GLY A 275 -19.35 -11.70 -19.66
N THR A 276 -19.10 -11.51 -18.37
CA THR A 276 -19.49 -10.30 -17.64
C THR A 276 -18.78 -9.06 -18.17
N PHE A 277 -17.47 -9.16 -18.46
CA PHE A 277 -16.69 -8.08 -19.08
C PHE A 277 -17.31 -7.65 -20.42
N ILE A 278 -17.56 -8.61 -21.32
CA ILE A 278 -18.14 -8.34 -22.64
C ILE A 278 -19.53 -7.71 -22.50
N PHE A 279 -20.36 -8.25 -21.60
CA PHE A 279 -21.70 -7.73 -21.35
C PHE A 279 -21.69 -6.29 -20.81
N LEU A 280 -20.86 -6.01 -19.80
CA LEU A 280 -20.73 -4.66 -19.24
C LEU A 280 -20.17 -3.69 -20.27
N LEU A 281 -19.18 -4.09 -21.07
CA LEU A 281 -18.64 -3.26 -22.14
C LEU A 281 -19.71 -2.96 -23.21
N PHE A 282 -20.51 -3.96 -23.60
CA PHE A 282 -21.65 -3.76 -24.50
C PHE A 282 -22.66 -2.76 -23.93
N LEU A 283 -23.03 -2.89 -22.66
CA LEU A 283 -23.93 -1.93 -21.99
C LEU A 283 -23.34 -0.52 -21.96
N ALA A 284 -22.03 -0.40 -21.68
CA ALA A 284 -21.35 0.88 -21.66
C ALA A 284 -21.34 1.56 -23.02
N LEU A 285 -21.10 0.81 -24.10
CA LEU A 285 -21.09 1.35 -25.46
C LEU A 285 -22.50 1.69 -25.95
N ARG A 286 -23.50 0.85 -25.66
CA ARG A 286 -24.91 1.08 -26.04
C ARG A 286 -25.57 2.21 -25.26
N GLY A 287 -25.25 2.35 -23.98
CA GLY A 287 -25.82 3.34 -23.07
C GLY A 287 -25.32 4.77 -23.29
N ARG A 288 -24.32 4.97 -24.18
CA ARG A 288 -23.59 6.24 -24.31
C ARG A 288 -24.51 7.44 -24.54
N ASP A 289 -25.50 7.28 -25.41
CA ASP A 289 -26.33 8.41 -25.86
C ASP A 289 -27.63 8.55 -25.05
N THR A 290 -28.12 7.46 -24.47
CA THR A 290 -29.42 7.40 -23.79
C THR A 290 -29.30 7.36 -22.26
N LYS A 291 -28.26 6.73 -21.72
CA LYS A 291 -28.04 6.51 -20.27
C LYS A 291 -26.57 6.73 -19.90
N ARG A 292 -26.10 7.98 -20.02
CA ARG A 292 -24.70 8.39 -19.76
C ARG A 292 -24.15 7.91 -18.42
N VAL A 293 -24.99 7.85 -17.38
CA VAL A 293 -24.58 7.36 -16.04
C VAL A 293 -24.07 5.92 -16.10
N ILE A 294 -24.76 5.03 -16.81
CA ILE A 294 -24.38 3.62 -16.92
C ILE A 294 -23.03 3.49 -17.62
N SER A 295 -22.88 4.16 -18.77
CA SER A 295 -21.63 4.17 -19.52
C SER A 295 -20.47 4.76 -18.74
N PHE A 296 -20.68 5.90 -18.06
CA PHE A 296 -19.67 6.53 -17.24
C PHE A 296 -19.23 5.63 -16.09
N ALA A 297 -20.17 5.03 -15.38
CA ALA A 297 -19.91 4.18 -14.22
C ALA A 297 -19.14 2.89 -14.58
N ILE A 298 -19.54 2.20 -15.66
CA ILE A 298 -18.86 0.98 -16.11
C ILE A 298 -17.45 1.29 -16.63
N LEU A 299 -17.30 2.32 -17.45
CA LEU A 299 -15.98 2.69 -17.98
C LEU A 299 -15.08 3.27 -16.90
N TRP A 300 -15.64 3.96 -15.89
CA TRP A 300 -14.89 4.38 -14.70
C TRP A 300 -14.30 3.18 -13.99
N PHE A 301 -15.13 2.16 -13.71
CA PHE A 301 -14.69 0.94 -13.04
C PHE A 301 -13.50 0.30 -13.76
N PHE A 302 -13.60 0.09 -15.08
CA PHE A 302 -12.51 -0.51 -15.85
C PHE A 302 -11.27 0.39 -16.00
N ALA A 303 -11.46 1.70 -16.22
CA ALA A 303 -10.36 2.65 -16.35
C ALA A 303 -9.56 2.76 -15.04
N ALA A 304 -10.24 2.78 -13.90
CA ALA A 304 -9.63 2.84 -12.59
C ALA A 304 -8.97 1.52 -12.18
N LEU A 305 -9.49 0.37 -12.64
CA LEU A 305 -8.93 -0.96 -12.35
C LEU A 305 -7.68 -1.27 -13.18
N LEU A 306 -7.48 -0.58 -14.31
CA LEU A 306 -6.42 -0.86 -15.28
C LEU A 306 -5.00 -0.98 -14.67
N PRO A 307 -4.52 -0.05 -13.81
CA PRO A 307 -3.16 -0.11 -13.26
C PRO A 307 -2.94 -1.24 -12.25
N THR A 308 -4.03 -1.79 -11.71
CA THR A 308 -4.00 -2.87 -10.72
C THR A 308 -4.41 -4.20 -11.35
N THR A 309 -4.52 -4.25 -12.69
CA THR A 309 -4.76 -5.53 -13.36
C THR A 309 -3.51 -6.40 -13.28
N SER A 310 -3.69 -7.71 -13.17
CA SER A 310 -2.59 -8.69 -13.19
C SER A 310 -1.77 -8.67 -14.50
N ILE A 311 -2.11 -7.79 -15.44
CA ILE A 311 -1.44 -7.56 -16.72
C ILE A 311 -0.21 -6.65 -16.53
N TYR A 312 -0.24 -5.67 -15.62
CA TYR A 312 0.89 -4.73 -15.40
C TYR A 312 0.75 -3.94 -14.08
N PRO A 313 1.71 -3.94 -13.12
CA PRO A 313 2.94 -4.73 -12.99
C PRO A 313 2.78 -5.96 -12.06
N VAL A 314 3.88 -6.69 -11.86
CA VAL A 314 3.98 -7.96 -11.11
C VAL A 314 3.63 -7.75 -9.64
N HIS A 315 2.43 -8.16 -9.24
CA HIS A 315 2.11 -8.42 -7.85
C HIS A 315 2.02 -9.93 -7.67
N SER A 316 2.52 -10.44 -6.54
CA SER A 316 2.41 -11.86 -6.15
C SER A 316 0.95 -12.31 -6.02
N PHE A 317 0.00 -11.37 -5.94
CA PHE A 317 -1.43 -11.62 -5.81
C PHE A 317 -2.16 -11.34 -7.12
N TYR A 318 -3.10 -12.21 -7.49
CA TYR A 318 -3.97 -11.94 -8.64
C TYR A 318 -5.07 -10.91 -8.33
N MET A 319 -5.40 -10.72 -7.04
CA MET A 319 -6.32 -9.69 -6.57
C MET A 319 -6.08 -9.30 -5.11
N THR A 320 -6.42 -8.07 -4.74
CA THR A 320 -6.51 -7.54 -3.37
C THR A 320 -7.69 -6.57 -3.28
N GLU A 321 -8.24 -6.34 -2.10
CA GLU A 321 -9.50 -5.58 -1.96
C GLU A 321 -9.26 -4.08 -2.09
N HIS A 322 -8.15 -3.58 -1.55
CA HIS A 322 -7.79 -2.17 -1.64
C HIS A 322 -7.62 -1.67 -3.08
N TRP A 323 -7.35 -2.56 -4.06
CA TRP A 323 -7.36 -2.19 -5.49
C TRP A 323 -8.74 -1.77 -5.99
N LEU A 324 -9.83 -2.16 -5.31
CA LEU A 324 -11.19 -1.71 -5.62
C LEU A 324 -11.54 -0.34 -5.07
N TYR A 325 -10.69 0.31 -4.26
CA TYR A 325 -11.05 1.57 -3.62
C TYR A 325 -11.52 2.65 -4.61
N LEU A 326 -10.71 2.97 -5.63
CA LEU A 326 -11.11 3.92 -6.69
C LEU A 326 -12.08 3.32 -7.73
N PRO A 327 -11.91 2.07 -8.23
CA PRO A 327 -12.87 1.44 -9.15
C PRO A 327 -14.29 1.33 -8.61
N SER A 328 -14.47 1.03 -7.32
CA SER A 328 -15.76 0.80 -6.69
C SER A 328 -16.69 2.01 -6.78
N ILE A 329 -16.17 3.23 -6.96
CA ILE A 329 -16.98 4.42 -7.25
C ILE A 329 -17.90 4.17 -8.46
N GLY A 330 -17.43 3.44 -9.49
CA GLY A 330 -18.26 3.02 -10.61
C GLY A 330 -19.46 2.16 -10.19
N PHE A 331 -19.25 1.21 -9.28
CA PHE A 331 -20.32 0.40 -8.71
C PHE A 331 -21.33 1.25 -7.92
N PHE A 332 -20.85 2.16 -7.05
CA PHE A 332 -21.75 3.02 -6.26
C PHE A 332 -22.48 4.06 -7.10
N LEU A 333 -21.92 4.48 -8.25
CA LEU A 333 -22.65 5.31 -9.22
C LEU A 333 -23.87 4.57 -9.78
N LEU A 334 -23.75 3.28 -10.13
CA LEU A 334 -24.89 2.50 -10.62
C LEU A 334 -25.94 2.30 -9.52
N LEU A 335 -25.49 1.90 -8.32
CA LEU A 335 -26.38 1.63 -7.19
C LEU A 335 -27.09 2.90 -6.70
N GLY A 336 -26.34 3.99 -6.53
CA GLY A 336 -26.87 5.29 -6.13
C GLY A 336 -27.83 5.88 -7.15
N TRP A 337 -27.56 5.71 -8.45
CA TRP A 337 -28.47 6.13 -9.52
C TRP A 337 -29.76 5.31 -9.55
N GLY A 338 -29.67 3.99 -9.40
CA GLY A 338 -30.85 3.13 -9.30
C GLY A 338 -31.75 3.52 -8.13
N LEU A 339 -31.15 3.77 -6.96
CA LEU A 339 -31.89 4.24 -5.78
C LEU A 339 -32.47 5.64 -5.97
N SER A 340 -31.77 6.56 -6.64
CA SER A 340 -32.30 7.90 -6.89
C SER A 340 -33.52 7.87 -7.81
N LEU A 341 -33.52 7.01 -8.84
CA LEU A 341 -34.69 6.82 -9.71
C LEU A 341 -35.91 6.30 -8.94
N LEU A 342 -35.70 5.33 -8.04
CA LEU A 342 -36.78 4.81 -7.19
C LEU A 342 -37.28 5.87 -6.19
N TYR A 343 -36.36 6.66 -5.64
CA TYR A 343 -36.68 7.71 -4.67
C TYR A 343 -37.47 8.88 -5.29
N GLU A 344 -37.12 9.26 -6.53
CA GLU A 344 -37.82 10.32 -7.26
C GLU A 344 -39.24 9.91 -7.68
N ASN A 345 -39.50 8.60 -7.80
CA ASN A 345 -40.85 8.09 -8.01
C ASN A 345 -41.64 8.03 -6.70
N LYS A 346 -42.72 8.84 -6.60
CA LYS A 346 -43.56 8.95 -5.39
C LYS A 346 -44.07 7.61 -4.87
N ASN A 347 -44.38 6.66 -5.74
CA ASN A 347 -44.91 5.35 -5.35
C ASN A 347 -43.85 4.44 -4.70
N TYR A 348 -42.58 4.63 -5.05
CA TYR A 348 -41.47 3.78 -4.59
C TYR A 348 -40.53 4.50 -3.61
N ARG A 349 -40.82 5.76 -3.25
CA ARG A 349 -39.94 6.57 -2.40
C ARG A 349 -39.64 5.92 -1.04
N PHE A 350 -40.65 5.40 -0.35
CA PHE A 350 -40.46 4.71 0.93
C PHE A 350 -39.74 3.36 0.76
N ALA A 351 -40.00 2.64 -0.34
CA ALA A 351 -39.26 1.42 -0.67
C ALA A 351 -37.78 1.72 -0.94
N ALA A 352 -37.46 2.82 -1.64
CA ALA A 352 -36.09 3.25 -1.89
C ALA A 352 -35.35 3.61 -0.58
N LEU A 353 -36.02 4.34 0.32
CA LEU A 353 -35.46 4.66 1.64
C LEU A 353 -35.29 3.41 2.52
N GLY A 354 -36.26 2.48 2.49
CA GLY A 354 -36.15 1.19 3.17
C GLY A 354 -34.99 0.35 2.65
N LEU A 355 -34.83 0.25 1.33
CA LEU A 355 -33.71 -0.45 0.71
C LEU A 355 -32.37 0.20 1.07
N LEU A 356 -32.29 1.53 1.01
CA LEU A 356 -31.10 2.26 1.45
C LEU A 356 -30.78 1.98 2.93
N ALA A 357 -31.77 2.03 3.82
CA ALA A 357 -31.57 1.76 5.23
C ALA A 357 -31.08 0.32 5.48
N CYS A 358 -31.66 -0.67 4.80
CA CYS A 358 -31.21 -2.06 4.86
C CYS A 358 -29.76 -2.23 4.36
N LEU A 359 -29.40 -1.61 3.24
CA LEU A 359 -28.04 -1.61 2.71
C LEU A 359 -27.06 -0.92 3.67
N LEU A 360 -27.42 0.24 4.20
CA LEU A 360 -26.55 0.96 5.15
C LEU A 360 -26.38 0.18 6.45
N PHE A 361 -27.42 -0.46 6.97
CA PHE A 361 -27.30 -1.30 8.15
C PHE A 361 -26.39 -2.51 7.89
N SER A 362 -26.60 -3.24 6.78
CA SER A 362 -25.81 -4.42 6.45
C SER A 362 -24.34 -4.06 6.17
N TYR A 363 -24.10 -3.02 5.37
CA TYR A 363 -22.74 -2.53 5.10
C TYR A 363 -22.07 -2.02 6.37
N SER A 364 -22.76 -1.22 7.19
CA SER A 364 -22.16 -0.71 8.42
C SER A 364 -21.79 -1.84 9.39
N TYR A 365 -22.68 -2.82 9.56
CA TYR A 365 -22.39 -4.00 10.39
C TYR A 365 -21.18 -4.78 9.89
N LEU A 366 -21.12 -5.05 8.57
CA LEU A 366 -20.02 -5.79 7.97
C LEU A 366 -18.70 -5.01 8.03
N THR A 367 -18.72 -3.69 7.85
CA THR A 367 -17.54 -2.82 7.96
C THR A 367 -17.03 -2.79 9.41
N VAL A 368 -17.90 -2.60 10.40
CA VAL A 368 -17.49 -2.67 11.83
C VAL A 368 -16.89 -4.04 12.14
N LYS A 369 -17.50 -5.13 11.66
CA LYS A 369 -16.95 -6.49 11.82
C LYS A 369 -15.58 -6.63 11.14
N GLN A 370 -15.42 -6.06 9.94
CA GLN A 370 -14.18 -6.14 9.19
C GLN A 370 -13.09 -5.25 9.81
N ASN A 371 -13.42 -4.11 10.40
CA ASN A 371 -12.44 -3.26 11.11
C ASN A 371 -11.76 -3.99 12.26
N ASN A 372 -12.49 -4.86 12.97
CA ASN A 372 -11.90 -5.66 14.04
C ASN A 372 -10.81 -6.62 13.55
N TYR A 373 -10.82 -7.01 12.28
CA TYR A 373 -9.78 -7.84 11.66
C TYR A 373 -8.41 -7.14 11.63
N TRP A 374 -8.43 -5.82 11.42
CA TRP A 374 -7.25 -4.97 11.30
C TRP A 374 -6.83 -4.39 12.65
N ARG A 375 -7.32 -4.93 13.77
CA ARG A 375 -7.08 -4.38 15.10
C ARG A 375 -5.87 -4.99 15.79
N ASP A 376 -5.64 -6.28 15.60
CA ASP A 376 -4.56 -7.02 16.24
C ASP A 376 -3.79 -7.89 15.24
N GLU A 377 -2.48 -7.94 15.39
CA GLU A 377 -1.57 -8.59 14.43
C GLU A 377 -1.75 -10.12 14.39
N LEU A 378 -1.97 -10.75 15.54
CA LEU A 378 -2.11 -12.20 15.64
C LEU A 378 -3.42 -12.68 15.00
N GLY A 379 -4.54 -12.03 15.31
CA GLY A 379 -5.87 -12.29 14.77
C GLY A 379 -5.92 -12.01 13.27
N PHE A 380 -5.26 -10.93 12.82
CA PHE A 380 -5.06 -10.63 11.41
C PHE A 380 -4.42 -11.81 10.65
N TYR A 381 -3.24 -12.27 11.05
CA TYR A 381 -2.55 -13.36 10.33
C TYR A 381 -3.25 -14.71 10.49
N LYS A 382 -3.79 -15.03 11.68
CA LYS A 382 -4.55 -16.27 11.88
C LYS A 382 -5.76 -16.36 10.95
N ARG A 383 -6.50 -15.26 10.79
CA ARG A 383 -7.66 -15.25 9.90
C ARG A 383 -7.24 -15.19 8.43
N THR A 384 -6.12 -14.58 8.06
CA THR A 384 -5.57 -14.74 6.70
C THR A 384 -5.36 -16.23 6.37
N LEU A 385 -4.78 -17.01 7.29
CA LEU A 385 -4.58 -18.46 7.12
C LEU A 385 -5.88 -19.29 7.01
N GLU A 386 -7.02 -18.78 7.48
CA GLU A 386 -8.31 -19.46 7.26
C GLU A 386 -8.68 -19.50 5.76
N TYR A 387 -8.22 -18.52 4.99
CA TYR A 387 -8.50 -18.40 3.56
C TYR A 387 -7.32 -18.82 2.67
N THR A 388 -6.09 -18.59 3.14
CA THR A 388 -4.84 -18.97 2.47
C THR A 388 -3.93 -19.77 3.41
N PRO A 389 -4.32 -21.02 3.75
CA PRO A 389 -3.58 -21.86 4.70
C PRO A 389 -2.18 -22.28 4.22
N ASP A 390 -1.85 -21.97 2.96
CA ASP A 390 -0.59 -22.26 2.29
C ASP A 390 0.27 -21.01 2.06
N SER A 391 -0.08 -19.85 2.63
CA SER A 391 0.69 -18.61 2.45
C SER A 391 2.02 -18.66 3.23
N PRO A 392 3.18 -18.72 2.54
CA PRO A 392 4.48 -18.82 3.21
C PRO A 392 4.83 -17.52 3.94
N MET A 393 4.45 -16.36 3.37
CA MET A 393 4.64 -15.04 3.99
C MET A 393 3.88 -14.94 5.33
N VAL A 394 2.62 -15.39 5.36
CA VAL A 394 1.81 -15.32 6.58
C VAL A 394 2.35 -16.25 7.67
N HIS A 395 2.79 -17.46 7.30
CA HIS A 395 3.46 -18.36 8.24
C HIS A 395 4.76 -17.76 8.79
N ASN A 396 5.57 -17.12 7.94
CA ASN A 396 6.78 -16.43 8.37
C ASN A 396 6.46 -15.30 9.37
N ASN A 397 5.49 -14.44 9.07
CA ASN A 397 5.11 -13.33 9.95
C ASN A 397 4.50 -13.82 11.26
N LEU A 398 3.68 -14.88 11.22
CA LEU A 398 3.16 -15.50 12.44
C LEU A 398 4.29 -16.09 13.29
N GLY A 399 5.33 -16.64 12.65
CA GLY A 399 6.55 -17.06 13.32
C GLY A 399 7.26 -15.90 14.04
N ASN A 400 7.38 -14.74 13.39
CA ASN A 400 7.96 -13.53 14.00
C ASN A 400 7.17 -13.06 15.23
N ILE A 401 5.84 -13.15 15.20
CA ILE A 401 4.99 -12.82 16.35
C ILE A 401 5.24 -13.78 17.52
N TYR A 402 5.30 -15.10 17.26
CA TYR A 402 5.61 -16.08 18.30
C TYR A 402 7.02 -15.89 18.86
N LEU A 403 7.99 -15.61 18.00
CA LEU A 403 9.37 -15.34 18.43
C LEU A 403 9.44 -14.10 19.31
N GLY A 404 8.77 -13.01 18.94
CA GLY A 404 8.67 -11.79 19.74
C GLY A 404 7.93 -11.99 21.07
N ALA A 405 7.04 -12.98 21.16
CA ALA A 405 6.37 -13.39 22.39
C ALA A 405 7.20 -14.35 23.27
N GLY A 406 8.38 -14.79 22.81
CA GLY A 406 9.22 -15.78 23.49
C GLY A 406 8.71 -17.23 23.37
N ASP A 407 7.88 -17.53 22.38
CA ASP A 407 7.50 -18.91 22.02
C ASP A 407 8.35 -19.38 20.83
N GLU A 408 9.61 -19.75 21.10
CA GLU A 408 10.52 -20.20 20.05
C GLU A 408 10.03 -21.49 19.37
N ALA A 409 9.35 -22.36 20.11
CA ALA A 409 8.81 -23.61 19.57
C ALA A 409 7.68 -23.36 18.57
N GLY A 410 6.75 -22.45 18.91
CA GLY A 410 5.71 -21.96 18.02
C GLY A 410 6.29 -21.26 16.79
N ALA A 411 7.30 -20.41 16.98
CA ALA A 411 7.98 -19.72 15.90
C ALA A 411 8.62 -20.68 14.89
N ILE A 412 9.44 -21.62 15.37
CA ILE A 412 10.08 -22.66 14.55
C ILE A 412 9.05 -23.45 13.76
N LYS A 413 7.92 -23.82 14.38
CA LYS A 413 6.85 -24.57 13.71
C LYS A 413 6.26 -23.79 12.53
N GLU A 414 6.03 -22.49 12.68
CA GLU A 414 5.50 -21.67 11.60
C GLU A 414 6.53 -21.37 10.52
N TYR A 415 7.80 -21.09 10.86
CA TYR A 415 8.87 -20.94 9.86
C TYR A 415 9.07 -22.21 9.02
N LEU A 416 9.00 -23.40 9.64
CA LEU A 416 9.08 -24.66 8.91
C LEU A 416 7.90 -24.86 7.94
N LYS A 417 6.71 -24.37 8.28
CA LYS A 417 5.58 -24.36 7.33
C LYS A 417 5.82 -23.37 6.19
N ALA A 418 6.35 -22.17 6.49
CA ALA A 418 6.70 -21.19 5.47
C ALA A 418 7.68 -21.79 4.44
N ILE A 419 8.74 -22.44 4.92
CA ILE A 419 9.73 -23.14 4.09
C ILE A 419 9.11 -24.32 3.33
N LYS A 420 8.16 -25.04 3.94
CA LYS A 420 7.45 -26.15 3.27
C LYS A 420 6.64 -25.64 2.07
N PHE A 421 5.96 -24.50 2.20
CA PHE A 421 5.13 -23.95 1.14
C PHE A 421 5.94 -23.18 0.09
N ASP A 422 7.01 -22.49 0.50
CA ASP A 422 8.00 -21.91 -0.40
C ASP A 422 9.43 -22.21 0.06
N PRO A 423 10.06 -23.26 -0.50
CA PRO A 423 11.44 -23.63 -0.18
C PRO A 423 12.49 -22.61 -0.62
N ARG A 424 12.09 -21.54 -1.35
CA ARG A 424 12.98 -20.48 -1.82
C ARG A 424 12.81 -19.17 -1.05
N LEU A 425 11.94 -19.11 -0.05
CA LEU A 425 11.73 -17.92 0.77
C LEU A 425 12.92 -17.71 1.73
N ALA A 426 13.93 -16.95 1.27
CA ALA A 426 15.16 -16.67 2.03
C ALA A 426 14.87 -16.13 3.44
N GLU A 427 13.90 -15.22 3.57
CA GLU A 427 13.47 -14.63 4.84
C GLU A 427 13.08 -15.70 5.89
N ALA A 428 12.38 -16.77 5.48
CA ALA A 428 11.97 -17.82 6.40
C ALA A 428 13.13 -18.67 6.91
N TYR A 429 14.18 -18.87 6.09
CA TYR A 429 15.41 -19.53 6.55
C TYR A 429 16.18 -18.64 7.53
N TYR A 430 16.31 -17.35 7.23
CA TYR A 430 16.95 -16.39 8.13
C TYR A 430 16.23 -16.32 9.48
N ASN A 431 14.90 -16.15 9.48
CA ASN A 431 14.12 -16.07 10.72
C ASN A 431 14.14 -17.39 11.52
N LEU A 432 14.14 -18.54 10.83
CA LEU A 432 14.36 -19.83 11.48
C LEU A 432 15.76 -19.92 12.10
N GLY A 433 16.77 -19.38 11.42
CA GLY A 433 18.14 -19.25 11.92
C GLY A 433 18.20 -18.45 13.21
N ASN A 434 17.54 -17.29 13.24
CA ASN A 434 17.44 -16.43 14.42
C ASN A 434 16.75 -17.14 15.60
N ALA A 435 15.69 -17.89 15.34
CA ALA A 435 15.04 -18.70 16.39
C ALA A 435 15.99 -19.77 16.96
N TYR A 436 16.82 -20.41 16.14
CA TYR A 436 17.83 -21.35 16.62
C TYR A 436 18.99 -20.69 17.33
N HIS A 437 19.39 -19.48 16.89
CA HIS A 437 20.40 -18.66 17.57
C HIS A 437 19.95 -18.35 19.00
N ASN A 438 18.70 -17.91 19.20
CA ASN A 438 18.13 -17.64 20.53
C ASN A 438 18.12 -18.87 21.45
N LEU A 439 18.04 -20.08 20.87
CA LEU A 439 18.14 -21.35 21.59
C LEU A 439 19.60 -21.82 21.81
N GLY A 440 20.60 -21.01 21.47
CA GLY A 440 22.02 -21.33 21.57
C GLY A 440 22.53 -22.36 20.55
N LYS A 441 21.73 -22.70 19.53
CA LYS A 441 22.08 -23.69 18.50
C LYS A 441 22.79 -23.00 17.32
N ILE A 442 23.93 -22.40 17.61
CA ILE A 442 24.68 -21.54 16.68
C ILE A 442 25.03 -22.25 15.36
N ASP A 443 25.47 -23.51 15.41
CA ASP A 443 25.80 -24.26 14.19
C ASP A 443 24.62 -24.34 13.19
N LYS A 444 23.41 -24.57 13.72
CA LYS A 444 22.19 -24.60 12.90
C LYS A 444 21.79 -23.21 12.41
N ALA A 445 21.93 -22.19 13.26
CA ALA A 445 21.64 -20.81 12.89
C ALA A 445 22.49 -20.38 11.70
N THR A 446 23.81 -20.60 11.77
CA THR A 446 24.73 -20.23 10.69
C THR A 446 24.47 -21.01 9.40
N GLU A 447 24.09 -22.29 9.47
CA GLU A 447 23.68 -23.08 8.29
C GLU A 447 22.48 -22.46 7.59
N LEU A 448 21.46 -22.10 8.35
CA LEU A 448 20.23 -21.50 7.84
C LEU A 448 20.45 -20.10 7.27
N MET A 449 21.29 -19.28 7.93
CA MET A 449 21.67 -17.96 7.41
C MET A 449 22.46 -18.07 6.09
N ARG A 450 23.39 -19.03 5.98
CA ARG A 450 24.07 -19.32 4.70
C ARG A 450 23.06 -19.74 3.62
N LYS A 451 22.03 -20.50 3.98
CA LYS A 451 20.98 -20.88 3.03
C LYS A 451 20.14 -19.68 2.58
N ALA A 452 19.82 -18.75 3.48
CA ALA A 452 19.14 -17.51 3.14
C ALA A 452 19.95 -16.69 2.12
N ILE A 453 21.26 -16.53 2.34
CA ILE A 453 22.19 -15.86 1.43
C ILE A 453 22.28 -16.57 0.06
N GLU A 454 22.31 -17.91 0.04
CA GLU A 454 22.30 -18.69 -1.21
C GLU A 454 21.04 -18.44 -2.04
N LEU A 455 19.88 -18.34 -1.37
CA LEU A 455 18.58 -18.14 -2.01
C LEU A 455 18.37 -16.69 -2.47
N ASP A 456 18.82 -15.73 -1.67
CA ASP A 456 18.80 -14.30 -1.98
C ASP A 456 20.16 -13.67 -1.62
N PRO A 457 21.09 -13.55 -2.59
CA PRO A 457 22.38 -12.92 -2.37
C PRO A 457 22.33 -11.43 -2.01
N ALA A 458 21.14 -10.79 -2.07
CA ALA A 458 20.95 -9.41 -1.65
C ALA A 458 20.36 -9.28 -0.23
N TYR A 459 20.17 -10.40 0.49
CA TYR A 459 19.58 -10.42 1.84
C TYR A 459 20.59 -10.02 2.92
N LEU A 460 20.79 -8.72 3.12
CA LEU A 460 21.89 -8.11 3.89
C LEU A 460 21.87 -8.48 5.38
N GLU A 461 20.69 -8.65 5.96
CA GLU A 461 20.51 -9.01 7.37
C GLU A 461 21.16 -10.37 7.67
N ALA A 462 21.04 -11.34 6.76
CA ALA A 462 21.69 -12.65 6.93
C ALA A 462 23.22 -12.55 6.87
N TYR A 463 23.79 -11.65 6.04
CA TYR A 463 25.24 -11.40 6.05
C TYR A 463 25.69 -10.82 7.39
N ASN A 464 24.95 -9.85 7.91
CA ASN A 464 25.30 -9.16 9.16
C ASN A 464 25.28 -10.09 10.38
N ASP A 465 24.23 -10.88 10.50
CA ASP A 465 24.01 -11.72 11.68
C ASP A 465 24.92 -12.95 11.63
N LEU A 466 25.12 -13.54 10.44
CA LEU A 466 26.13 -14.59 10.24
C LEU A 466 27.55 -14.09 10.55
N ALA A 467 27.88 -12.87 10.18
CA ALA A 467 29.16 -12.26 10.52
C ALA A 467 29.32 -12.05 12.04
N SER A 468 28.24 -11.64 12.71
CA SER A 468 28.23 -11.48 14.17
C SER A 468 28.43 -12.83 14.87
N ASP A 469 27.74 -13.89 14.42
CA ASP A 469 27.92 -15.26 14.91
C ASP A 469 29.37 -15.74 14.73
N TYR A 470 29.98 -15.48 13.56
CA TYR A 470 31.39 -15.81 13.36
C TYR A 470 32.33 -14.99 14.22
N ALA A 471 32.03 -13.72 14.46
CA ALA A 471 32.84 -12.87 15.33
C ALA A 471 32.82 -13.38 16.78
N ASP A 472 31.64 -13.75 17.27
CA ASP A 472 31.43 -14.25 18.63
C ASP A 472 32.05 -15.64 18.84
N THR A 473 32.08 -16.47 17.80
CA THR A 473 32.77 -17.78 17.82
C THR A 473 34.27 -17.68 17.54
N GLY A 474 34.82 -16.48 17.33
CA GLY A 474 36.24 -16.22 17.12
C GLY A 474 36.74 -16.39 15.68
N ASN A 475 35.85 -16.70 14.73
CA ASN A 475 36.17 -16.76 13.30
C ASN A 475 36.11 -15.38 12.64
N ILE A 476 37.01 -14.51 13.09
CA ILE A 476 37.00 -13.08 12.78
C ILE A 476 37.25 -12.79 11.29
N GLU A 477 38.05 -13.60 10.60
CA GLU A 477 38.32 -13.38 9.17
C GLU A 477 37.06 -13.55 8.32
N GLU A 478 36.25 -14.57 8.61
CA GLU A 478 34.98 -14.79 7.92
C GLU A 478 33.95 -13.70 8.25
N ALA A 479 33.90 -13.25 9.51
CA ALA A 479 33.05 -12.13 9.92
C ALA A 479 33.36 -10.85 9.11
N LEU A 480 34.65 -10.50 8.98
CA LEU A 480 35.07 -9.33 8.21
C LEU A 480 34.72 -9.47 6.72
N LYS A 481 34.87 -10.65 6.14
CA LYS A 481 34.47 -10.88 4.73
C LYS A 481 33.00 -10.60 4.53
N LEU A 482 32.14 -11.13 5.40
CA LEU A 482 30.69 -10.98 5.29
C LEU A 482 30.22 -9.54 5.53
N TRP A 483 30.74 -8.83 6.55
CA TRP A 483 30.38 -7.43 6.75
C TRP A 483 30.84 -6.53 5.59
N ASN A 484 32.05 -6.75 5.06
CA ASN A 484 32.52 -6.00 3.89
C ASN A 484 31.69 -6.33 2.64
N GLU A 485 31.25 -7.57 2.48
CA GLU A 485 30.37 -7.97 1.40
C GLU A 485 28.99 -7.30 1.51
N ALA A 486 28.41 -7.23 2.72
CA ALA A 486 27.16 -6.51 2.96
C ALA A 486 27.28 -5.02 2.58
N VAL A 487 28.38 -4.36 2.98
CA VAL A 487 28.68 -2.96 2.59
C VAL A 487 28.93 -2.82 1.08
N ARG A 488 29.53 -3.84 0.44
CA ARG A 488 29.73 -3.84 -1.01
C ARG A 488 28.42 -3.95 -1.78
N LEU A 489 27.50 -4.80 -1.29
CA LEU A 489 26.17 -5.01 -1.87
C LEU A 489 25.27 -3.78 -1.68
N ASP A 490 25.31 -3.18 -0.49
CA ASP A 490 24.65 -1.90 -0.21
C ASP A 490 25.55 -0.99 0.65
N PRO A 491 26.18 0.03 0.04
CA PRO A 491 26.96 1.03 0.76
C PRO A 491 26.14 1.86 1.78
N GLY A 492 24.80 1.78 1.71
CA GLY A 492 23.89 2.40 2.66
C GLY A 492 23.52 1.52 3.86
N PHE A 493 24.05 0.30 3.97
CA PHE A 493 23.68 -0.62 5.05
C PHE A 493 24.40 -0.28 6.36
N ALA A 494 23.77 0.60 7.14
CA ALA A 494 24.36 1.19 8.34
C ALA A 494 24.75 0.17 9.41
N THR A 495 24.01 -0.94 9.57
CA THR A 495 24.30 -1.97 10.57
C THR A 495 25.66 -2.62 10.35
N ALA A 496 26.00 -2.98 9.11
CA ALA A 496 27.32 -3.54 8.79
C ALA A 496 28.44 -2.51 8.98
N HIS A 497 28.23 -1.25 8.60
CA HIS A 497 29.18 -0.18 8.92
C HIS A 497 29.41 -0.04 10.43
N PHE A 498 28.36 -0.08 11.23
CA PHE A 498 28.48 0.01 12.68
C PHE A 498 29.28 -1.15 13.27
N ASN A 499 29.01 -2.38 12.82
CA ASN A 499 29.73 -3.56 13.29
C ASN A 499 31.21 -3.55 12.88
N LEU A 500 31.53 -3.13 11.65
CA LEU A 500 32.92 -2.90 11.22
C LEU A 500 33.60 -1.82 12.07
N SER A 501 32.90 -0.73 12.38
CA SER A 501 33.43 0.34 13.23
C SER A 501 33.81 -0.17 14.63
N GLN A 502 32.90 -0.91 15.29
CA GLN A 502 33.16 -1.50 16.60
C GLN A 502 34.33 -2.50 16.55
N TYR A 503 34.37 -3.33 15.50
CA TYR A 503 35.44 -4.29 15.31
C TYR A 503 36.81 -3.60 15.19
N TYR A 504 36.94 -2.62 14.29
CA TYR A 504 38.19 -1.89 14.09
C TYR A 504 38.61 -1.08 15.32
N PHE A 505 37.64 -0.53 16.06
CA PHE A 505 37.89 0.14 17.32
C PHE A 505 38.53 -0.81 18.34
N LYS A 506 37.97 -2.02 18.53
CA LYS A 506 38.55 -3.06 19.40
C LYS A 506 39.96 -3.48 18.97
N ARG A 507 40.25 -3.43 17.67
CA ARG A 507 41.58 -3.71 17.10
C ARG A 507 42.55 -2.52 17.12
N LYS A 508 42.14 -1.37 17.69
CA LYS A 508 42.91 -0.12 17.73
C LYS A 508 43.23 0.44 16.34
N GLN A 509 42.46 0.05 15.32
CA GLN A 509 42.55 0.58 13.96
C GLN A 509 41.57 1.77 13.84
N TYR A 510 41.89 2.86 14.54
CA TYR A 510 40.94 3.94 14.77
C TYR A 510 40.53 4.70 13.50
N ASP A 511 41.42 4.80 12.50
CA ASP A 511 41.09 5.44 11.21
C ASP A 511 39.94 4.71 10.49
N LEU A 512 40.00 3.38 10.44
CA LEU A 512 38.95 2.55 9.85
C LEU A 512 37.68 2.59 10.71
N ALA A 513 37.83 2.55 12.03
CA ALA A 513 36.71 2.66 12.95
C ALA A 513 35.93 3.96 12.75
N LEU A 514 36.65 5.09 12.62
CA LEU A 514 36.08 6.40 12.34
C LEU A 514 35.44 6.47 10.96
N PHE A 515 36.09 5.94 9.92
CA PHE A 515 35.52 5.90 8.57
C PHE A 515 34.14 5.25 8.55
N HIS A 516 34.01 4.06 9.13
CA HIS A 516 32.73 3.37 9.15
C HIS A 516 31.72 4.04 10.10
N CYS A 517 32.16 4.58 11.25
CA CYS A 517 31.27 5.32 12.16
C CYS A 517 30.71 6.58 11.50
N ASP A 518 31.54 7.33 10.77
CA ASP A 518 31.14 8.54 10.06
C ASP A 518 30.10 8.21 8.97
N LYS A 519 30.24 7.07 8.28
CA LYS A 519 29.22 6.58 7.34
C LYS A 519 27.87 6.32 8.01
N VAL A 520 27.84 5.70 9.19
CA VAL A 520 26.59 5.48 9.94
C VAL A 520 25.89 6.81 10.26
N LEU A 521 26.67 7.82 10.66
CA LEU A 521 26.16 9.17 10.95
C LEU A 521 25.71 9.92 9.69
N GLU A 522 26.44 9.81 8.58
CA GLU A 522 26.06 10.37 7.27
C GLU A 522 24.74 9.78 6.77
N LEU A 523 24.51 8.49 7.01
CA LEU A 523 23.25 7.79 6.71
C LEU A 523 22.11 8.18 7.68
N GLY A 524 22.40 8.98 8.70
CA GLY A 524 21.41 9.51 9.65
C GLY A 524 20.99 8.52 10.73
N TYR A 525 21.74 7.44 10.96
CA TYR A 525 21.51 6.50 12.04
C TYR A 525 22.15 7.04 13.33
N GLN A 526 21.50 6.77 14.47
CA GLN A 526 22.02 7.17 15.77
C GLN A 526 23.07 6.16 16.23
N VAL A 527 24.22 6.66 16.66
CA VAL A 527 25.28 5.88 17.31
C VAL A 527 25.29 6.22 18.79
N ASP A 528 25.57 5.23 19.65
CA ASP A 528 25.69 5.43 21.09
C ASP A 528 26.67 6.58 21.39
N ARG A 529 26.21 7.59 22.15
CA ARG A 529 27.01 8.75 22.53
C ARG A 529 28.29 8.38 23.29
N ARG A 530 28.29 7.28 24.04
CA ARG A 530 29.47 6.78 24.74
C ARG A 530 30.52 6.33 23.73
N PHE A 531 30.12 5.53 22.75
CA PHE A 531 31.01 5.06 21.70
C PHE A 531 31.56 6.21 20.85
N LEU A 532 30.73 7.21 20.52
CA LEU A 532 31.19 8.42 19.84
C LEU A 532 32.26 9.18 20.64
N LYS A 533 32.08 9.32 21.96
CA LYS A 533 33.08 9.94 22.84
C LYS A 533 34.37 9.13 22.95
N GLU A 534 34.28 7.80 22.87
CA GLU A 534 35.45 6.91 22.87
C GLU A 534 36.27 7.01 21.57
N LEU A 535 35.59 7.26 20.44
CA LEU A 535 36.22 7.48 19.14
C LEU A 535 36.78 8.90 18.97
N GLU A 536 36.22 9.88 19.67
CA GLU A 536 36.53 11.31 19.54
C GLU A 536 38.03 11.65 19.67
N PRO A 537 38.83 11.09 20.60
CA PRO A 537 40.25 11.39 20.74
C PRO A 537 41.10 10.98 19.52
N PHE A 538 40.58 10.07 18.69
CA PHE A 538 41.28 9.58 17.50
C PHE A 538 40.86 10.32 16.23
N ARG A 539 39.85 11.19 16.32
CA ARG A 539 39.38 12.00 15.21
C ARG A 539 40.45 13.06 14.94
N GLY A 540 41.27 12.83 13.92
CA GLY A 540 42.39 13.70 13.58
C GLY A 540 41.98 15.17 13.58
N ASP A 541 42.81 16.01 14.18
CA ASP A 541 42.65 17.46 14.23
C ASP A 541 42.65 17.98 12.79
N LYS A 542 41.47 18.26 12.22
CA LYS A 542 41.29 18.67 10.80
C LYS A 542 41.87 20.06 10.48
N ASN A 543 42.75 20.60 11.34
CA ASN A 543 43.42 21.90 11.22
C ASN A 543 44.96 21.80 11.18
N ARG A 544 45.53 20.74 10.59
CA ARG A 544 46.96 20.70 10.24
C ARG A 544 47.21 20.33 8.79
#